data_AF-A0A498RCL5-F1
#
_entry.id   AF-A0A498RCL5-F1
#
_cell.length_a   1.000
_cell.length_b   1.000
_cell.length_c   1.000
_cell.angle_alpha   90.00
_cell.angle_beta   90.00
_cell.angle_gamma   90.00
#
_symmetry.space_group_name_H-M   'P 1'
#
loop_
_entity.id
_entity.type
_entity.pdbx_description
1 polymer ?
#
loop_
_entity_poly.entity_id
_entity_poly.type
_entity_poly.pdbx_seq_one_letter_code
_entity_poly.pdbx_strand_id
1 'polypeptide(L)' 'MDKSEQFCENERYCPALNRKISDGLCWEYYFAGRGGPKDTMVELSNWISKSKKYKDIGAAFHEICEACKYGKPVEN' A
#
# COMPACT_ATOMS: atom_id res chain seq x y z
N MET A 1 26.80 -15.32 9.99
CA MET A 1 25.49 -15.17 9.34
C MET A 1 25.63 -14.09 8.30
N ASP A 2 25.48 -14.48 7.05
CA ASP A 2 25.49 -13.60 5.88
C ASP A 2 24.33 -12.60 5.99
N LYS A 3 24.65 -11.30 5.93
CA LYS A 3 23.75 -10.17 6.18
C LYS A 3 23.38 -9.47 4.87
N SER A 4 22.91 -10.24 3.90
CA SER A 4 22.34 -9.71 2.67
C SER A 4 21.40 -10.75 2.09
N GLU A 5 20.32 -10.30 1.47
CA GLU A 5 19.37 -11.13 0.71
C GLU A 5 18.28 -11.89 1.50
N GLN A 6 17.30 -11.21 2.12
CA GLN A 6 15.92 -11.75 2.22
C GLN A 6 14.86 -10.71 2.67
N PHE A 7 14.71 -9.58 1.98
CA PHE A 7 13.62 -8.62 2.24
C PHE A 7 12.52 -8.61 1.16
N CYS A 8 12.39 -9.69 0.37
CA CYS A 8 11.46 -9.74 -0.78
C CYS A 8 10.49 -10.94 -0.80
N GLU A 9 10.22 -11.67 0.29
CA GLU A 9 9.45 -12.92 0.17
C GLU A 9 7.92 -12.83 0.28
N ASN A 10 7.32 -11.64 0.32
CA ASN A 10 5.85 -11.54 0.25
C ASN A 10 5.41 -10.38 -0.67
N GLU A 11 5.62 -10.53 -1.97
CA GLU A 11 4.96 -9.68 -2.95
C GLU A 11 3.49 -10.09 -3.10
N ARG A 12 2.57 -9.14 -2.89
CA ARG A 12 1.14 -9.36 -3.06
C ARG A 12 0.59 -8.48 -4.16
N TYR A 13 -0.38 -9.02 -4.89
CA TYR A 13 -1.09 -8.23 -5.89
C TYR A 13 -1.98 -7.19 -5.21
N CYS A 14 -1.70 -5.92 -5.46
CA CYS A 14 -2.54 -4.82 -5.01
C CYS A 14 -3.59 -4.52 -6.08
N PRO A 15 -4.89 -4.73 -5.81
CA PRO A 15 -5.95 -4.41 -6.76
C PRO A 15 -5.99 -2.90 -7.05
N ALA A 16 -5.65 -2.05 -6.07
CA ALA A 16 -5.68 -0.60 -6.24
C ALA A 16 -4.66 -0.14 -7.30
N LEU A 17 -3.44 -0.67 -7.23
CA LEU A 17 -2.35 -0.33 -8.17
C LEU A 17 -2.36 -1.22 -9.43
N ASN A 18 -3.15 -2.30 -9.46
CA ASN A 18 -3.14 -3.31 -10.51
C ASN A 18 -1.73 -3.86 -10.81
N ARG A 19 -0.94 -4.09 -9.75
CA ARG A 19 0.43 -4.64 -9.84
C ARG A 19 0.80 -5.36 -8.55
N LYS A 20 1.87 -6.16 -8.59
CA LYS A 20 2.47 -6.72 -7.39
C LYS A 20 3.26 -5.64 -6.64
N ILE A 21 3.13 -5.64 -5.33
CA ILE A 21 3.87 -4.78 -4.40
C ILE A 21 4.33 -5.61 -3.20
N SER A 22 5.40 -5.19 -2.54
CA SER A 22 5.85 -5.82 -1.30
C SER A 22 4.83 -5.64 -0.18
N ASP A 23 4.72 -6.61 0.74
CA ASP A 23 3.80 -6.53 1.88
C ASP A 23 4.03 -5.29 2.75
N GLY A 24 5.31 -4.89 2.93
CA GLY A 24 5.67 -3.63 3.61
C GLY A 24 5.04 -2.41 2.93
N LEU A 25 5.14 -2.31 1.61
CA LEU A 25 4.52 -1.22 0.85
C LEU A 25 2.98 -1.28 0.90
N CYS A 26 2.40 -2.49 0.93
CA CYS A 26 0.96 -2.67 1.13
C CYS A 26 0.50 -2.13 2.49
N TRP A 27 1.26 -2.42 3.55
CA TRP A 27 1.02 -1.89 4.89
C TRP A 27 1.15 -0.36 4.92
N GLU A 28 2.21 0.18 4.34
CA GLU A 28 2.41 1.63 4.30
C GLU A 28 1.29 2.35 3.54
N TYR A 29 0.83 1.78 2.43
CA TYR A 29 -0.32 2.33 1.69
C TYR A 29 -1.64 2.21 2.44
N TYR A 30 -1.85 1.14 3.21
CA TYR A 30 -3.04 0.99 4.04
C TYR A 30 -3.10 2.06 5.14
N PHE A 31 -1.96 2.40 5.73
CA PHE A 31 -1.86 3.42 6.78
C PHE A 31 -1.54 4.82 6.25
N ALA A 32 -1.43 5.02 4.94
CA ALA A 32 -1.10 6.31 4.34
C ALA A 32 -2.15 7.37 4.71
N GLY A 33 -1.74 8.39 5.47
CA GLY A 33 -2.65 9.42 5.98
C GLY A 33 -3.55 8.98 7.15
N ARG A 34 -3.40 7.74 7.65
CA ARG A 34 -4.07 7.19 8.85
C ARG A 34 -3.08 6.86 9.99
N GLY A 35 -1.84 7.35 9.93
CA GLY A 35 -0.79 7.11 10.92
C GLY A 35 0.47 6.40 10.39
N GLY A 36 0.49 6.06 9.09
CA GLY A 36 1.65 5.52 8.40
C GLY A 36 2.68 6.58 8.00
N PRO A 37 3.77 6.17 7.31
CA PRO A 37 4.85 7.06 6.91
C PRO A 37 4.37 8.17 5.96
N LYS A 38 4.83 9.40 6.23
CA LYS A 38 4.41 10.60 5.49
C LYS A 38 4.91 10.59 4.06
N ASP A 39 6.14 10.12 3.83
CA ASP A 39 6.74 10.01 2.49
C ASP A 39 5.89 9.13 1.58
N THR A 40 5.46 7.96 2.08
CA THR A 40 4.60 7.03 1.35
C THR A 40 3.23 7.63 1.04
N MET A 41 2.67 8.44 1.94
CA MET A 41 1.43 9.19 1.68
C MET A 41 1.60 10.23 0.57
N VAL A 42 2.71 10.96 0.55
CA VAL A 42 3.01 11.95 -0.51
C VAL A 42 3.21 11.26 -1.86
N GLU A 43 3.96 10.16 -1.91
CA GLU A 43 4.15 9.37 -3.13
C GLU A 43 2.82 8.82 -3.65
N LEU A 44 2.01 8.24 -2.77
CA LEU A 44 0.69 7.72 -3.12
C LEU A 44 -0.23 8.84 -3.63
N SER A 45 -0.20 10.02 -3.00
CA SER A 45 -0.96 11.21 -3.44
C SER A 45 -0.57 11.65 -4.84
N ASN A 46 0.73 11.73 -5.09
CA ASN A 46 1.27 12.08 -6.40
C ASN A 46 0.90 11.04 -7.46
N TRP A 47 0.95 9.76 -7.12
CA TRP A 47 0.55 8.69 -8.03
C TRP A 47 -0.94 8.74 -8.35
N ILE A 48 -1.81 8.96 -7.35
CA ILE A 48 -3.26 9.09 -7.55
C ILE A 48 -3.59 10.29 -8.44
N SER A 49 -2.96 11.44 -8.15
CA SER A 49 -3.14 12.68 -8.92
C SER A 49 -2.72 12.52 -10.40
N LYS A 50 -1.64 11.78 -10.66
CA LYS A 50 -1.16 11.51 -12.03
C LYS A 50 -2.01 10.46 -12.74
N SER A 51 -2.40 9.41 -12.04
CA SER A 51 -3.13 8.28 -12.62
C SER A 51 -4.60 8.60 -12.88
N LYS A 52 -5.17 9.58 -12.16
CA LYS A 52 -6.61 9.94 -12.14
C LYS A 52 -7.53 8.73 -11.92
N LYS A 53 -6.97 7.65 -11.36
CA LYS A 53 -7.63 6.35 -11.17
C LYS A 53 -8.54 6.37 -9.94
N TYR A 54 -8.22 7.24 -8.98
CA TYR A 54 -8.98 7.48 -7.77
C TYR A 54 -9.26 8.97 -7.63
N LYS A 55 -10.44 9.30 -7.10
CA LYS A 55 -10.83 10.69 -6.82
C LYS A 55 -10.01 11.28 -5.66
N ASP A 56 -9.65 10.44 -4.69
CA ASP A 56 -8.92 10.80 -3.48
C ASP A 56 -8.28 9.55 -2.86
N ILE A 57 -7.23 9.78 -2.06
CA ILE A 57 -6.56 8.70 -1.30
C ILE A 57 -7.45 8.23 -0.15
N GLY A 58 -8.18 9.17 0.46
CA GLY A 58 -8.83 8.97 1.76
C GLY A 58 -9.97 7.98 1.73
N ALA A 59 -10.92 8.15 0.81
CA ALA A 59 -12.10 7.29 0.67
C ALA A 59 -11.91 6.32 -0.49
N ALA A 60 -11.60 6.80 -1.71
CA ALA A 60 -11.64 5.93 -2.90
C ALA A 60 -10.51 4.88 -2.93
N PHE A 61 -9.29 5.25 -2.52
CA PHE A 61 -8.20 4.28 -2.45
C PHE A 61 -8.33 3.35 -1.22
N HIS A 62 -8.64 3.91 -0.04
CA HIS A 62 -8.81 3.10 1.15
C HIS A 62 -10.03 2.16 1.07
N GLU A 63 -11.10 2.50 0.37
CA GLU A 63 -12.23 1.57 0.17
C GLU A 63 -11.78 0.26 -0.50
N ILE A 64 -10.87 0.34 -1.48
CA ILE A 64 -10.29 -0.85 -2.12
C ILE A 64 -9.37 -1.59 -1.16
N CYS A 65 -8.60 -0.86 -0.36
CA CYS A 65 -7.76 -1.46 0.67
C CYS A 65 -8.60 -2.16 1.75
N GLU A 66 -9.71 -1.58 2.21
CA GLU A 66 -10.61 -2.15 3.21
C GLU A 66 -11.42 -3.33 2.67
N ALA A 67 -11.81 -3.29 1.39
CA ALA A 67 -12.40 -4.43 0.69
C ALA A 67 -11.38 -5.53 0.36
N CYS A 68 -10.08 -5.23 0.41
CA CYS A 68 -9.04 -6.20 0.19
C CYS A 68 -8.94 -7.14 1.39
N LYS A 69 -9.02 -8.45 1.14
CA LYS A 69 -8.85 -9.49 2.16
C LYS A 69 -7.49 -9.46 2.91
N TYR A 70 -6.53 -8.69 2.40
CA TYR A 70 -5.21 -8.48 2.98
C TYR A 70 -5.01 -7.04 3.50
N GLY A 71 -6.02 -6.17 3.42
CA GLY A 71 -5.90 -4.79 3.86
C GLY A 71 -5.71 -4.66 5.36
N LYS A 72 -6.36 -5.52 6.14
CA LYS A 72 -6.08 -5.60 7.57
C LYS A 72 -4.76 -6.34 7.76
N PRO A 73 -3.80 -5.78 8.52
CA PRO A 73 -2.66 -6.56 8.96
C PRO A 73 -3.20 -7.78 9.69
N VAL A 74 -2.70 -8.97 9.34
CA VAL A 74 -3.04 -10.19 10.06
C VAL A 74 -2.54 -9.98 11.49
N GLU A 75 -3.47 -9.80 12.44
CA GLU A 75 -3.15 -9.83 13.86
C GLU A 75 -2.54 -11.22 14.12
N ASN A 76 -1.25 -11.27 14.47
CA ASN A 76 -0.63 -12.46 15.01
C ASN A 76 -1.11 -12.68 16.45
#